data_AF-A0A4Q5RPR1-F1
#
_entry.id   AF-A0A4Q5RPR1-F1
#
_cell.length_a   1.000
_cell.length_b   1.000
_cell.length_c   1.000
_cell.angle_alpha   90.00
_cell.angle_beta   90.00
_cell.angle_gamma   90.00
#
_symmetry.space_group_name_H-M   'P 1'
#
loop_
_entity.id
_entity.type
_entity.pdbx_description
1 polymer ?
#
loop_
_entity_poly.entity_id
_entity_poly.type
_entity_poly.pdbx_seq_one_letter_code
_entity_poly.pdbx_strand_id
1 'polypeptide(L)'
;GGLTAVDGATIINERHELLAFGAKIGRSWKSKRVDQIVVTEPIIGSVASIIHPSKLGGTRHLSAAQFVFDQRDAVALVASQDGRFTIFAWSPREDMVHAHQIDILLL
;
A
#
# COMPACT_ATOMS: atom_id res chain seq x y z
N GLY A 1 -23.98 -10.13 -7.25
CA GLY A 1 -22.56 -10.37 -7.58
C GLY A 1 -21.81 -9.11 -7.28
N GLY A 2 -21.03 -9.10 -6.20
CA GLY A 2 -20.52 -7.87 -5.59
C GLY A 2 -19.36 -7.27 -6.39
N LEU A 3 -19.32 -5.93 -6.43
CA LEU A 3 -18.20 -5.13 -6.95
C LEU A 3 -16.85 -5.47 -6.28
N THR A 4 -16.88 -6.20 -5.15
CA THR A 4 -15.73 -6.71 -4.40
C THR A 4 -15.11 -7.99 -4.97
N ALA A 5 -15.73 -8.60 -6.00
CA ALA A 5 -15.21 -9.78 -6.69
C ALA A 5 -14.27 -9.43 -7.86
N VAL A 6 -13.99 -8.14 -8.06
CA VAL A 6 -13.13 -7.66 -9.16
C VAL A 6 -11.68 -7.69 -8.70
N ASP A 7 -10.85 -8.50 -9.36
CA ASP A 7 -9.40 -8.51 -9.15
C ASP A 7 -8.78 -7.19 -9.66
N GLY A 8 -7.88 -6.61 -8.87
CA GLY A 8 -7.26 -5.31 -9.13
C GLY A 8 -7.59 -4.24 -8.08
N ALA A 9 -7.26 -3.00 -8.40
CA ALA A 9 -7.40 -1.84 -7.52
C ALA A 9 -8.59 -0.96 -7.90
N THR A 10 -9.22 -0.39 -6.88
CA THR A 10 -10.13 0.74 -7.02
C THR A 10 -9.32 2.03 -6.97
N ILE A 11 -9.53 2.93 -7.92
CA ILE A 11 -8.83 4.21 -7.98
C ILE A 11 -9.81 5.34 -7.68
N ILE A 12 -9.46 6.18 -6.73
CA ILE A 12 -10.22 7.35 -6.29
C ILE A 12 -9.27 8.54 -6.32
N ASN A 13 -9.76 9.72 -6.73
CA ASN A 13 -8.96 10.94 -6.65
C ASN A 13 -9.16 11.68 -5.31
N GLU A 14 -8.45 12.78 -5.13
CA GLU A 14 -8.50 13.60 -3.92
C GLU A 14 -9.88 14.28 -3.69
N ARG A 15 -10.74 14.32 -4.71
CA ARG A 15 -12.12 14.80 -4.62
C ARG A 15 -13.12 13.68 -4.26
N HIS A 16 -12.62 12.51 -3.89
CA HIS A 16 -13.42 11.32 -3.58
C HIS A 16 -14.24 10.80 -4.78
N GLU A 17 -13.83 11.14 -6.00
CA GLU A 17 -14.46 10.65 -7.23
C GLU A 17 -13.83 9.31 -7.61
N LEU A 18 -14.67 8.29 -7.79
CA LEU A 18 -14.27 6.98 -8.29
C LEU A 18 -13.87 7.09 -9.77
N LEU A 19 -12.65 6.71 -10.09
CA LEU A 19 -12.11 6.73 -11.46
C LEU A 19 -12.17 5.37 -12.14
N ALA A 20 -11.94 4.29 -11.40
CA ALA A 20 -11.89 2.93 -11.96
C ALA A 20 -12.07 1.84 -10.89
N PHE A 21 -12.51 0.66 -11.36
CA PHE A 21 -12.47 -0.61 -10.63
C PHE A 21 -11.60 -1.62 -11.40
N GLY A 22 -10.97 -2.56 -10.69
CA GLY A 22 -10.21 -3.66 -11.30
C GLY A 22 -8.94 -3.21 -12.02
N ALA A 23 -8.38 -2.06 -11.64
CA ALA A 23 -7.16 -1.55 -12.25
C ALA A 23 -5.97 -2.47 -11.89
N LYS A 24 -5.24 -2.94 -12.89
CA LYS A 24 -3.99 -3.66 -12.65
C LYS A 24 -2.89 -2.67 -12.28
N ILE A 25 -2.36 -2.81 -11.08
CA ILE A 25 -1.18 -2.05 -10.65
C ILE A 25 0.07 -2.74 -11.21
N GLY A 26 0.83 -2.01 -12.03
CA GLY A 26 2.12 -2.44 -12.55
C GLY A 26 3.21 -1.45 -12.16
N ARG A 27 4.47 -1.89 -12.29
CA ARG A 27 5.63 -1.02 -12.14
C ARG A 27 5.74 -0.08 -13.34
N SER A 28 6.00 1.20 -13.08
CA SER A 28 6.36 2.18 -14.10
C SER A 28 7.61 1.75 -14.86
N TRP A 29 7.62 1.99 -16.16
CA TRP A 29 8.76 1.65 -17.03
C TRP A 29 10.04 2.42 -16.70
N LYS A 30 9.91 3.60 -16.06
CA LYS A 30 11.03 4.42 -15.61
C LYS A 30 11.55 4.01 -14.23
N SER A 31 10.84 3.13 -13.53
CA SER A 31 11.07 2.88 -12.11
C SER A 31 11.79 1.55 -11.86
N LYS A 32 12.51 1.50 -10.73
CA LYS A 32 13.12 0.29 -10.20
C LYS A 32 12.11 -0.48 -9.36
N ARG A 33 12.43 -1.74 -9.04
CA ARG A 33 11.64 -2.47 -8.03
C ARG A 33 11.83 -1.81 -6.68
N VAL A 34 10.76 -1.73 -5.89
CA VAL A 34 10.87 -1.39 -4.48
C VAL A 34 11.50 -2.58 -3.73
N ASP A 35 12.71 -2.37 -3.20
CA ASP A 35 13.46 -3.41 -2.49
C ASP A 35 13.36 -3.26 -0.96
N GLN A 36 13.09 -2.05 -0.48
CA GLN A 36 13.00 -1.74 0.95
C GLN A 36 11.82 -0.81 1.24
N ILE A 37 11.11 -1.10 2.32
CA ILE A 37 10.04 -0.29 2.89
C ILE A 37 10.26 -0.18 4.40
N VAL A 38 9.82 0.91 5.01
CA VAL A 38 9.70 1.03 6.47
C VAL A 38 8.30 0.60 6.90
N VAL A 39 8.22 -0.23 7.93
CA VAL A 39 6.98 -0.74 8.48
C VAL A 39 6.87 -0.30 9.94
N THR A 40 5.70 0.22 10.30
CA THR A 40 5.37 0.59 11.68
C THR A 40 3.98 0.12 12.03
N GLU A 41 3.77 -0.22 13.29
CA GLU A 41 2.44 -0.42 13.88
C GLU A 41 2.15 0.76 14.83
N PRO A 42 0.92 1.31 14.87
CA PRO A 42 0.54 2.44 15.72
C PRO A 42 0.27 1.99 17.16
N ILE A 43 1.23 1.26 17.74
CA ILE A 43 1.18 0.78 19.12
C ILE A 43 2.37 1.34 19.90
N ILE A 44 2.17 1.58 21.21
CA ILE A 44 3.22 2.13 22.08
C ILE A 44 4.39 1.16 22.15
N GLY A 45 5.60 1.68 21.93
CA GLY A 45 6.83 0.88 21.95
C GLY A 45 7.11 0.10 20.66
N SER A 46 6.28 0.24 19.62
CA SER A 46 6.61 -0.30 18.29
C SER A 46 7.86 0.36 17.74
N VAL A 47 8.75 -0.44 17.16
CA VAL A 47 9.96 0.03 16.51
C VAL A 47 9.79 -0.16 15.01
N ALA A 48 10.10 0.90 14.26
CA ALA A 48 10.09 0.83 12.81
C ALA A 48 11.06 -0.26 12.31
N SER A 49 10.62 -1.05 11.34
CA SER A 49 11.46 -2.09 10.72
C SER A 49 11.61 -1.84 9.23
N ILE A 50 12.83 -2.02 8.71
CA ILE A 50 13.09 -1.96 7.28
C ILE A 50 13.09 -3.38 6.73
N ILE A 51 12.16 -3.68 5.83
CA ILE A 51 11.99 -5.02 5.25
C ILE A 51 11.83 -4.95 3.74
N HIS A 52 12.04 -6.08 3.07
CA HIS A 52 11.61 -6.24 1.68
C HIS A 52 10.07 -6.39 1.64
N PRO A 53 9.35 -5.71 0.73
CA PRO A 53 7.88 -5.68 0.72
C PRO A 53 7.23 -7.06 0.58
N SER A 54 7.91 -8.05 -0.03
CA SER A 54 7.41 -9.43 -0.09
C SER A 54 7.31 -10.12 1.27
N LYS A 55 7.94 -9.58 2.32
CA LYS A 55 7.83 -10.08 3.69
C LYS A 55 6.59 -9.52 4.42
N LEU A 56 5.99 -8.45 3.89
CA LEU A 56 4.85 -7.78 4.51
C LEU A 56 3.52 -8.50 4.22
N GLY A 57 3.36 -9.05 3.01
CA GLY A 57 2.15 -9.74 2.60
C GLY A 57 2.19 -10.18 1.13
N GLY A 58 1.03 -10.58 0.60
CA GLY A 58 0.89 -11.10 -0.76
C GLY A 58 1.04 -10.06 -1.90
N THR A 59 0.66 -10.46 -3.11
CA THR A 59 0.83 -9.66 -4.35
C THR A 59 0.19 -8.27 -4.29
N ARG A 60 -0.91 -8.10 -3.56
CA ARG A 60 -1.56 -6.79 -3.34
C ARG A 60 -0.66 -5.82 -2.57
N HIS A 61 0.03 -6.29 -1.52
CA HIS A 61 0.97 -5.47 -0.75
C HIS A 61 2.17 -5.07 -1.60
N LEU A 62 2.75 -6.03 -2.34
CA LEU A 62 3.87 -5.75 -3.24
C LEU A 62 3.51 -4.73 -4.31
N SER A 63 2.31 -4.86 -4.90
CA SER A 63 1.83 -3.95 -5.94
C SER A 63 1.57 -2.55 -5.37
N ALA A 64 0.94 -2.45 -4.19
CA ALA A 64 0.70 -1.18 -3.51
C ALA A 64 2.01 -0.47 -3.13
N ALA A 65 2.97 -1.19 -2.56
CA ALA A 65 4.29 -0.65 -2.25
C ALA A 65 4.99 -0.13 -3.51
N GLN A 66 4.95 -0.88 -4.61
CA GLN A 66 5.53 -0.45 -5.88
C GLN A 66 4.80 0.79 -6.45
N PHE A 67 3.47 0.84 -6.35
CA PHE A 67 2.68 1.97 -6.82
C PHE A 67 3.07 3.27 -6.13
N VAL A 68 3.17 3.25 -4.80
CA VAL A 68 3.57 4.42 -4.00
C VAL A 68 5.05 4.78 -4.22
N PHE A 69 5.91 3.78 -4.45
CA PHE A 69 7.30 4.04 -4.84
C PHE A 69 7.38 4.79 -6.18
N ASP A 70 6.50 4.44 -7.12
CA ASP A 70 6.43 5.06 -8.45
C ASP A 70 5.70 6.41 -8.44
N GLN A 71 4.67 6.54 -7.60
CA GLN A 71 3.79 7.71 -7.44
C GLN A 71 3.85 8.18 -5.98
N ARG A 72 4.84 9.01 -5.69
CA ARG A 72 5.20 9.42 -4.32
C ARG A 72 4.15 10.35 -3.65
N ASP A 73 3.23 10.89 -4.43
CA ASP A 73 2.11 11.73 -3.99
C ASP A 73 0.83 10.92 -3.75
N ALA A 74 0.85 9.60 -4.01
CA ALA A 74 -0.31 8.74 -3.83
C ALA A 74 -0.29 7.97 -2.50
N VAL A 75 -1.48 7.58 -2.05
CA VAL A 75 -1.69 6.65 -0.94
C VAL A 75 -2.32 5.37 -1.46
N ALA A 76 -1.88 4.23 -0.96
CA ALA A 76 -2.50 2.94 -1.25
C ALA A 76 -2.98 2.26 0.03
N LEU A 77 -4.21 1.75 -0.01
CA LEU A 77 -4.88 1.08 1.11
C LEU A 77 -5.06 -0.40 0.77
N VAL A 78 -4.55 -1.29 1.62
CA VAL A 78 -4.63 -2.73 1.39
C VAL A 78 -5.26 -3.42 2.60
N ALA A 79 -6.45 -4.00 2.40
CA ALA A 79 -7.04 -4.94 3.33
C ALA A 79 -6.56 -6.36 2.99
N SER A 80 -5.74 -6.92 3.87
CA SER A 80 -5.24 -8.29 3.75
C SER A 80 -6.34 -9.31 4.06
N GLN A 81 -6.19 -10.53 3.54
CA GLN A 81 -7.08 -11.64 3.91
C GLN A 81 -6.87 -12.13 5.34
N ASP A 82 -5.69 -11.87 5.92
CA ASP A 82 -5.36 -12.20 7.31
C ASP A 82 -5.90 -11.17 8.32
N GLY A 83 -6.68 -10.18 7.86
CA GLY A 83 -7.32 -9.17 8.69
C GLY A 83 -6.52 -7.89 8.91
N ARG A 84 -5.22 -7.87 8.56
CA ARG A 84 -4.42 -6.64 8.70
C ARG A 84 -4.75 -5.63 7.61
N PHE A 85 -4.91 -4.38 8.00
CA PHE A 85 -5.02 -3.27 7.06
C PHE A 85 -3.67 -2.54 6.98
N THR A 86 -3.21 -2.22 5.78
CA THR A 86 -1.96 -1.49 5.59
C THR A 86 -2.17 -0.23 4.76
N ILE A 87 -1.69 0.90 5.27
CA ILE A 87 -1.61 2.17 4.54
C ILE A 87 -0.19 2.33 4.03
N PHE A 88 -0.03 2.47 2.72
CA PHE A 88 1.24 2.79 2.08
C PHE A 88 1.26 4.26 1.67
N ALA A 89 2.30 4.97 2.05
CA ALA A 89 2.56 6.35 1.62
C ALA A 89 4.07 6.57 1.44
N TRP A 90 4.47 7.57 0.67
CA TRP A 90 5.87 7.96 0.60
C TRP A 90 6.26 8.74 1.86
N SER A 91 7.39 8.40 2.49
CA SER A 91 7.97 9.17 3.59
C SER A 91 9.14 10.00 3.07
N PRO A 92 9.03 11.34 3.01
CA PRO A 92 10.15 12.21 2.66
C PRO A 92 11.29 12.15 3.67
N ARG A 93 10.98 11.84 4.94
CA ARG A 93 11.98 11.74 6.02
C ARG A 93 12.89 10.53 5.85
N GLU A 94 12.29 9.40 5.51
CA GLU A 94 13.00 8.11 5.37
C GLU A 94 13.41 7.83 3.91
N ASP A 95 13.02 8.70 2.96
CA ASP A 95 13.19 8.57 1.51
C ASP A 95 12.77 7.17 0.99
N MET A 96 11.67 6.65 1.55
CA MET A 96 11.17 5.31 1.25
C MET A 96 9.66 5.21 1.40
N VAL A 97 9.09 4.11 0.90
CA VAL A 97 7.69 3.78 1.15
C VAL A 97 7.52 3.38 2.61
N HIS A 98 6.56 4.01 3.28
CA HIS A 98 6.14 3.71 4.64
C HIS A 98 4.84 2.91 4.60
N ALA A 99 4.87 1.70 5.15
CA ALA A 99 3.72 0.86 5.40
C ALA A 99 3.30 0.95 6.87
N HIS A 100 2.18 1.62 7.12
CA HIS A 100 1.54 1.64 8.44
C HIS A 100 0.57 0.47 8.55
N GLN A 101 0.91 -0.55 9.34
CA GLN A 101 0.00 -1.66 9.63
C GLN A 101 -0.96 -1.28 10.75
N ILE A 102 -2.25 -1.55 10.54
CA ILE A 102 -3.34 -1.25 11.47
C ILE A 102 -4.10 -2.56 11.68
N ASP A 103 -4.24 -2.97 12.94
CA ASP A 103 -4.92 -4.23 13.30
C ASP A 103 -6.43 -4.18 13.05
N ILE A 104 -7.06 -3.02 13.28
CA ILE A 104 -8.50 -2.83 13.07
C ILE A 104 -8.73 -1.45 12.44
N LEU A 105 -9.36 -1.43 11.27
CA LEU A 105 -9.94 -0.23 10.72
C LEU A 105 -11.38 -0.12 11.22
N LEU A 106 -11.62 0.75 12.21
CA LEU A 106 -12.99 1.17 12.57
C LEU A 106 -13.40 2.25 11.56
N LEU A 107 -14.20 1.88 10.57
CA LEU A 107 -14.89 2.81 9.65
C LEU A 107 -16.32 3.04 10.14
#